data_AF-T1G4X4-F1
#
_entry.id   AF-T1G4X4-F1
#
_cell.length_a   1.000
_cell.length_b   1.000
_cell.length_c   1.000
_cell.angle_alpha   90.00
_cell.angle_beta   90.00
_cell.angle_gamma   90.00
#
_symmetry.space_group_name_H-M   'P 1'
#
loop_
_entity.id
_entity.type
_entity.pdbx_description
1 polymer ?
#
loop_
_entity_poly.entity_id
_entity_poly.type
_entity_poly.pdbx_seq_one_letter_code
_entity_poly.pdbx_strand_id
1 'polypeptide(L)'
;GWTALMFASKNGQSHVVRELIRKGSDPLKVNSTGQTAQDLAEFWLHGEVVNILSSSTSQPEVNLQRRTNYLCDNPLDRSSKKRSDDVWMKGALTDPLSVFVVLSGLCPLVIPLNENKLVNDFFNFNSQLSDVKAKLARFSYEQALQLSPNLLQYYIFLGREQNEVDTTSGRNHKEDDDDYHRHHRHQQRGYHHGRSWFAVETKLSPTELHAIEPGITKLPFPLGFSSLMRSEAAIVCQARSMMAWHDRNQFCSTCGSASVAEEAGYKRRCRNDACKSNKGGAYNTCYPRLDPTVIMAISSPDNKRLLLGRNKRRHIPNMWSVLAGFMEPGESIEEACRREVFEETRVNVGEVSYHSSQPWPMPSTLMIGCIGRAIDSDIVIDESELAEARWFQTSEVKQMLDGTHPECLTLPPPQAIAHQLILQWLGSSETPGDTPLVTSQDRPSMTSSALSKSSL
;
A
#
# COMPACT_ATOMS: atom_id res chain seq x y z
N GLY A 1 15.31 -37.44 18.13
CA GLY A 1 14.78 -38.63 18.82
C GLY A 1 13.28 -38.47 19.04
N TRP A 2 12.57 -39.55 19.42
CA TRP A 2 11.11 -39.48 19.65
C TRP A 2 10.77 -38.74 20.95
N THR A 3 9.70 -37.93 20.92
CA THR A 3 9.17 -37.24 22.12
C THR A 3 7.93 -37.97 22.66
N ALA A 4 7.58 -37.73 23.93
CA ALA A 4 6.34 -38.23 24.52
C ALA A 4 5.11 -37.78 23.72
N LEU A 5 5.15 -36.55 23.18
CA LEU A 5 4.10 -36.00 22.32
C LEU A 5 3.97 -36.75 21.00
N MET A 6 5.07 -37.14 20.36
CA MET A 6 5.06 -37.98 19.15
C MET A 6 4.48 -39.38 19.42
N PHE A 7 4.81 -39.99 20.55
CA PHE A 7 4.25 -41.29 20.92
C PHE A 7 2.75 -41.20 21.20
N ALA A 8 2.29 -40.19 21.94
CA ALA A 8 0.87 -39.96 22.20
C ALA A 8 0.10 -39.69 20.90
N SER A 9 0.71 -38.94 19.97
CA SER A 9 0.09 -38.56 18.70
C SER A 9 0.00 -39.70 17.71
N LYS A 10 1.04 -40.53 17.62
CA LYS A 10 1.05 -41.77 16.81
C LYS A 10 -0.03 -42.77 17.26
N ASN A 11 -0.38 -42.80 18.54
CA ASN A 11 -1.35 -43.75 19.10
C ASN A 11 -2.77 -43.15 19.27
N GLY A 12 -3.02 -41.94 18.75
CA GLY A 12 -4.34 -41.32 18.78
C GLY A 12 -4.82 -40.90 20.18
N GLN A 13 -3.91 -40.73 21.15
CA GLN A 13 -4.25 -40.46 22.55
C GLN A 13 -4.57 -38.97 22.78
N SER A 14 -5.72 -38.52 22.28
CA SER A 14 -6.12 -37.10 22.28
C SER A 14 -6.07 -36.42 23.65
N HIS A 15 -6.44 -37.13 24.73
CA HIS A 15 -6.36 -36.59 26.09
C HIS A 15 -4.92 -36.38 26.58
N VAL A 16 -4.00 -37.31 26.28
CA VAL A 16 -2.57 -37.20 26.64
C VAL A 16 -1.92 -36.10 25.82
N VAL A 17 -2.26 -35.99 24.53
CA VAL A 17 -1.76 -34.93 23.65
C VAL A 17 -2.13 -33.55 24.20
N ARG A 18 -3.38 -33.32 24.60
CA ARG A 18 -3.79 -32.03 25.19
C ARG A 18 -3.01 -31.70 26.47
N GLU A 19 -2.83 -32.67 27.36
CA GLU A 19 -2.11 -32.43 28.61
C GLU A 19 -0.62 -32.17 28.38
N LEU A 20 0.00 -32.88 27.44
CA LEU A 20 1.40 -32.65 27.06
C LEU A 20 1.62 -31.27 26.44
N ILE A 21 0.74 -30.82 25.55
CA ILE A 21 0.75 -29.46 25.00
C ILE A 21 0.57 -28.43 26.12
N ARG A 22 -0.41 -28.63 27.02
CA ARG A 22 -0.66 -27.74 28.16
C ARG A 22 0.53 -27.62 29.11
N LYS A 23 1.34 -28.68 29.23
CA LYS A 23 2.59 -28.71 30.02
C LYS A 23 3.80 -28.12 29.27
N GLY A 24 3.60 -27.57 28.07
CA GLY A 24 4.64 -26.90 27.30
C GLY A 24 5.47 -27.82 26.40
N SER A 25 4.94 -28.99 26.01
CA SER A 25 5.60 -29.82 25.00
C SER A 25 5.58 -29.13 23.63
N ASP A 26 6.74 -29.01 22.99
CA ASP A 26 6.87 -28.42 21.66
C ASP A 26 6.33 -29.37 20.56
N PRO A 27 5.24 -29.00 19.85
CA PRO A 27 4.66 -29.83 18.79
C PRO A 27 5.44 -29.77 17.47
N LEU A 28 6.32 -28.78 17.28
CA LEU A 28 7.10 -28.57 16.06
C LEU A 28 8.42 -29.34 16.06
N LYS A 29 8.80 -29.93 17.20
CA LYS A 29 10.01 -30.76 17.31
C LYS A 29 9.91 -31.97 16.37
N VAL A 30 10.98 -32.27 15.65
CA VAL A 30 11.08 -33.39 14.70
C VAL A 30 11.89 -34.57 15.23
N ASN A 31 11.53 -35.79 14.84
CA ASN A 31 12.29 -37.00 15.15
C ASN A 31 13.50 -37.16 14.18
N SER A 32 14.24 -38.25 14.30
CA SER A 32 15.41 -38.53 13.42
C SER A 32 15.06 -38.74 11.95
N THR A 33 13.78 -38.96 11.62
CA THR A 33 13.28 -39.09 10.24
C THR A 33 12.59 -37.82 9.75
N GLY A 34 12.69 -36.71 10.49
CA GLY A 34 12.14 -35.40 10.11
C GLY A 34 10.65 -35.22 10.36
N GLN A 35 9.99 -36.15 11.07
CA GLN A 35 8.54 -36.09 11.31
C GLN A 35 8.21 -35.38 12.63
N THR A 36 7.22 -34.51 12.60
CA THR A 36 6.58 -33.87 13.76
C THR A 36 5.55 -34.79 14.42
N ALA A 37 5.00 -34.38 15.56
CA ALA A 37 3.88 -35.08 16.18
C ALA A 37 2.62 -35.06 15.30
N GLN A 38 2.42 -34.01 14.50
CA GLN A 38 1.28 -33.86 13.60
C GLN A 38 1.42 -34.79 12.39
N ASP A 39 2.59 -34.86 11.76
CA ASP A 39 2.84 -35.77 10.63
C ASP A 39 2.55 -37.22 11.01
N LEU A 40 2.87 -37.60 12.26
CA LEU A 40 2.55 -38.91 12.79
C LEU A 40 1.04 -39.08 12.99
N ALA A 41 0.34 -38.09 13.54
CA ALA A 41 -1.11 -38.18 13.70
C ALA A 41 -1.87 -38.24 12.37
N GLU A 42 -1.40 -37.51 11.35
CA GLU A 42 -1.97 -37.51 9.99
C GLU A 42 -1.73 -38.85 9.30
N PHE A 43 -0.51 -39.37 9.36
CA PHE A 43 -0.16 -40.67 8.76
C PHE A 43 -1.02 -41.82 9.32
N TRP A 44 -1.31 -41.79 10.62
CA TRP A 44 -2.14 -42.79 11.29
C TRP A 44 -3.64 -42.42 11.36
N LEU A 45 -4.06 -41.37 10.64
CA LEU A 45 -5.46 -40.93 10.48
C LEU A 45 -6.17 -40.58 11.80
N HIS A 46 -5.45 -40.04 12.77
CA HIS A 46 -5.98 -39.61 14.06
C HIS A 46 -6.51 -38.18 14.00
N GLY A 47 -7.62 -37.96 13.31
CA GLY A 47 -8.17 -36.62 13.03
C GLY A 47 -8.40 -35.73 14.27
N GLU A 48 -8.80 -36.30 15.41
CA GLU A 48 -8.96 -35.51 16.65
C GLU A 48 -7.61 -34.98 17.16
N VAL A 49 -6.56 -35.80 17.10
CA VAL A 49 -5.20 -35.41 17.47
C VAL A 49 -4.65 -34.38 16.47
N VAL A 50 -4.91 -34.55 15.17
CA VAL A 50 -4.52 -33.56 14.15
C VAL A 50 -5.15 -32.20 14.43
N ASN A 51 -6.42 -32.14 14.84
CA ASN A 51 -7.09 -30.89 15.19
C ASN A 51 -6.51 -30.24 16.47
N ILE A 52 -6.23 -31.04 17.50
CA ILE A 52 -5.59 -30.58 18.73
C ILE A 52 -4.19 -30.05 18.43
N LEU A 53 -3.42 -30.78 17.62
CA LEU A 53 -2.09 -30.36 17.23
C LEU A 53 -2.18 -29.11 16.39
N SER A 54 -2.97 -29.05 15.31
CA SER A 54 -3.16 -27.88 14.44
C SER A 54 -3.56 -26.62 15.21
N SER A 55 -4.41 -26.72 16.24
CA SER A 55 -4.76 -25.56 17.07
C SER A 55 -3.61 -25.11 17.99
N SER A 56 -2.78 -26.04 18.47
CA SER A 56 -1.58 -25.76 19.27
C SER A 56 -0.30 -25.44 18.45
N THR A 57 -0.34 -25.85 17.18
CA THR A 57 0.57 -25.66 16.05
C THR A 57 0.09 -24.49 15.20
N SER A 58 -0.81 -23.66 15.77
CA SER A 58 -0.75 -22.23 15.48
C SER A 58 0.72 -21.89 15.58
N GLN A 59 1.38 -21.80 14.43
CA GLN A 59 2.64 -21.14 14.28
C GLN A 59 2.49 -19.86 15.11
N PRO A 60 3.55 -19.27 15.71
CA PRO A 60 3.45 -17.81 15.88
C PRO A 60 2.89 -17.36 14.55
N GLU A 61 1.65 -16.80 14.50
CA GLU A 61 1.00 -16.47 13.24
C GLU A 61 2.15 -16.00 12.39
N VAL A 62 2.49 -16.70 11.29
CA VAL A 62 3.52 -16.13 10.41
C VAL A 62 2.89 -14.80 10.15
N ASN A 63 3.46 -13.77 10.77
CA ASN A 63 2.74 -12.55 10.99
C ASN A 63 2.86 -11.89 9.64
N LEU A 64 2.03 -12.38 8.73
CA LEU A 64 1.68 -11.87 7.44
C LEU A 64 0.74 -10.67 7.67
N GLN A 65 0.77 -10.04 8.85
CA GLN A 65 1.09 -8.61 8.86
C GLN A 65 2.41 -8.39 8.11
N ARG A 66 2.37 -8.61 6.79
CA ARG A 66 3.21 -7.86 5.87
C ARG A 66 3.14 -6.44 6.40
N ARG A 67 4.28 -5.88 6.75
CA ARG A 67 4.42 -4.44 6.93
C ARG A 67 4.13 -3.81 5.57
N THR A 68 2.85 -3.68 5.24
CA THR A 68 2.48 -3.11 3.96
C THR A 68 2.70 -1.63 4.08
N ASN A 69 3.31 -1.07 3.05
CA ASN A 69 3.54 0.35 3.02
C ASN A 69 2.20 1.08 2.79
N TYR A 70 2.10 2.34 3.21
CA TYR A 70 0.83 3.06 3.29
C TYR A 70 0.08 3.18 1.95
N LEU A 71 0.79 3.28 0.82
CA LEU A 71 0.17 3.36 -0.52
C LEU A 71 0.04 2.00 -1.23
N CYS A 72 0.17 0.90 -0.49
CA CYS A 72 0.02 -0.47 -0.99
C CYS A 72 -1.38 -1.04 -0.68
N ASP A 73 -1.59 -2.31 -1.04
CA ASP A 73 -2.83 -3.06 -0.78
C ASP A 73 -4.09 -2.34 -1.26
N ASN A 74 -4.06 -1.95 -2.54
CA ASN A 74 -5.27 -1.44 -3.18
C ASN A 74 -6.39 -2.49 -3.03
N PRO A 75 -7.53 -2.15 -2.38
CA PRO A 75 -8.56 -3.11 -2.02
C PRO A 75 -9.36 -3.63 -3.22
N LEU A 76 -9.16 -3.03 -4.40
CA LEU A 76 -9.85 -3.41 -5.62
C LEU A 76 -9.14 -4.56 -6.31
N ASP A 77 -9.91 -5.59 -6.71
CA ASP A 77 -9.48 -6.46 -7.80
C ASP A 77 -9.41 -5.60 -9.07
N ARG A 78 -8.20 -5.42 -9.61
CA ARG A 78 -7.96 -4.64 -10.83
C ARG A 78 -8.73 -5.16 -12.04
N SER A 79 -9.16 -6.43 -12.04
CA SER A 79 -10.06 -7.02 -13.04
C SER A 79 -9.64 -6.69 -14.48
N SER A 80 -8.34 -6.77 -14.79
CA SER A 80 -7.75 -6.24 -16.03
C SER A 80 -8.35 -6.83 -17.30
N LYS A 81 -8.78 -8.10 -17.26
CA LYS A 81 -9.49 -8.80 -18.34
C LYS A 81 -10.77 -8.10 -18.83
N LYS A 82 -11.36 -7.21 -18.00
CA LYS A 82 -12.57 -6.46 -18.33
C LYS A 82 -12.31 -5.17 -19.10
N ARG A 83 -11.06 -4.70 -19.14
CA ARG A 83 -10.70 -3.40 -19.74
C ARG A 83 -10.98 -3.31 -21.23
N SER A 84 -10.87 -4.44 -21.95
CA SER A 84 -11.14 -4.55 -23.38
C SER A 84 -12.57 -5.02 -23.72
N ASP A 85 -13.42 -5.27 -22.72
CA ASP A 85 -14.80 -5.72 -22.91
C ASP A 85 -15.74 -4.50 -22.91
N ASP A 86 -15.91 -3.88 -24.07
CA ASP A 86 -16.68 -2.64 -24.22
C ASP A 86 -18.16 -2.79 -23.80
N VAL A 87 -18.74 -3.98 -24.01
CA VAL A 87 -20.14 -4.25 -23.64
C VAL A 87 -20.26 -4.29 -22.13
N TRP A 88 -19.39 -5.05 -21.46
CA TRP A 88 -19.35 -5.07 -20.00
C TRP A 88 -19.03 -3.70 -19.41
N MET A 89 -18.08 -2.97 -20.02
CA MET A 89 -17.64 -1.67 -19.52
C MET A 89 -18.74 -0.61 -19.59
N LYS A 90 -19.53 -0.58 -20.68
CA LYS A 90 -20.71 0.28 -20.79
C LYS A 90 -21.74 -0.04 -19.71
N GLY A 91 -22.01 -1.33 -19.49
CA GLY A 91 -22.92 -1.77 -18.41
C GLY A 91 -22.41 -1.36 -17.03
N ALA A 92 -21.11 -1.55 -16.77
CA ALA A 92 -20.48 -1.19 -15.50
C ALA A 92 -20.50 0.33 -15.24
N LEU A 93 -20.25 1.16 -16.26
CA LEU A 93 -20.30 2.63 -16.11
C LEU A 93 -21.68 3.10 -15.63
N THR A 94 -22.75 2.54 -16.17
CA THR A 94 -24.13 2.92 -15.87
C THR A 94 -24.74 2.13 -14.71
N ASP A 95 -23.99 1.22 -14.09
CA ASP A 95 -24.47 0.45 -12.94
C ASP A 95 -24.68 1.40 -11.75
N PRO A 96 -25.88 1.45 -11.13
CA PRO A 96 -26.15 2.32 -9.98
C PRO A 96 -25.22 2.10 -8.78
N LEU A 97 -24.57 0.94 -8.70
CA LEU A 97 -23.62 0.59 -7.64
C LEU A 97 -22.19 1.02 -7.96
N SER A 98 -21.91 1.47 -9.19
CA SER A 98 -20.58 1.93 -9.56
C SER A 98 -20.18 3.22 -8.85
N VAL A 99 -18.90 3.28 -8.49
CA VAL A 99 -18.32 4.37 -7.73
C VAL A 99 -17.35 5.15 -8.60
N PHE A 100 -17.54 6.47 -8.65
CA PHE A 100 -16.66 7.38 -9.36
C PHE A 100 -15.84 8.19 -8.35
N VAL A 101 -14.52 8.15 -8.49
CA VAL A 101 -13.59 9.04 -7.79
C VAL A 101 -13.17 10.14 -8.76
N VAL A 102 -13.28 11.38 -8.31
CA VAL A 102 -13.07 12.55 -9.17
C VAL A 102 -11.78 13.24 -8.77
N LEU A 103 -10.95 13.58 -9.76
CA LEU A 103 -9.73 14.36 -9.56
C LEU A 103 -9.82 15.68 -10.33
N SER A 104 -9.25 16.73 -9.79
CA SER A 104 -9.10 18.03 -10.46
C SER A 104 -7.64 18.46 -10.39
N GLY A 105 -6.97 18.56 -11.54
CA GLY A 105 -5.53 18.87 -11.59
C GLY A 105 -4.68 17.86 -10.80
N LEU A 106 -4.99 16.57 -10.92
CA LEU A 106 -4.36 15.45 -10.19
C LEU A 106 -4.59 15.43 -8.65
N CYS A 107 -5.42 16.33 -8.12
CA CYS A 107 -5.85 16.32 -6.72
C CYS A 107 -7.22 15.63 -6.61
N PRO A 108 -7.39 14.56 -5.81
CA PRO A 108 -8.68 13.93 -5.59
C PRO A 108 -9.61 14.84 -4.80
N LEU A 109 -10.89 14.71 -5.10
CA LEU A 109 -11.93 15.34 -4.30
C LEU A 109 -12.19 14.53 -3.05
N VAL A 110 -12.30 15.23 -1.92
CA VAL A 110 -12.47 14.63 -0.59
C VAL A 110 -13.51 15.41 0.20
N ILE A 111 -14.10 14.75 1.18
CA ILE A 111 -14.95 15.36 2.19
C ILE A 111 -14.14 15.45 3.49
N PRO A 112 -13.85 16.66 4.01
CA PRO A 112 -13.18 16.84 5.29
C PRO A 112 -13.98 16.20 6.43
N LEU A 113 -13.32 15.52 7.36
CA LEU A 113 -14.00 14.95 8.53
C LEU A 113 -14.19 15.97 9.67
N ASN A 114 -13.46 17.10 9.63
CA ASN A 114 -13.60 18.22 10.54
C ASN A 114 -13.64 19.52 9.73
N GLU A 115 -14.71 20.32 9.91
CA GLU A 115 -15.05 21.49 9.08
C GLU A 115 -13.96 22.59 9.02
N ASN A 116 -12.95 22.58 9.90
CA ASN A 116 -11.98 23.68 10.04
C ASN A 116 -10.48 23.28 9.97
N LYS A 117 -10.09 22.08 9.51
CA LYS A 117 -8.70 21.59 9.75
C LYS A 117 -7.86 21.09 8.58
N LEU A 118 -8.32 21.12 7.33
CA LEU A 118 -7.44 20.71 6.22
C LEU A 118 -6.39 21.76 5.84
N VAL A 119 -6.65 23.05 6.06
CA VAL A 119 -5.79 24.13 5.53
C VAL A 119 -4.68 24.57 6.50
N ASN A 120 -4.86 24.39 7.81
CA ASN A 120 -3.93 24.94 8.82
C ASN A 120 -2.90 23.94 9.37
N ASP A 121 -3.09 22.64 9.16
CA ASP A 121 -2.23 21.59 9.73
C ASP A 121 -1.14 21.09 8.77
N PHE A 122 -0.98 21.68 7.57
CA PHE A 122 -0.03 21.20 6.55
C PHE A 122 1.44 21.15 6.99
N PHE A 123 1.80 21.84 8.08
CA PHE A 123 3.16 21.93 8.60
C PHE A 123 3.35 21.37 10.02
N ASN A 124 2.28 20.93 10.69
CA ASN A 124 2.37 20.42 12.08
C ASN A 124 2.33 18.88 12.09
N PHE A 125 3.51 18.27 11.97
CA PHE A 125 3.71 16.81 11.91
C PHE A 125 3.65 16.08 13.27
N ASN A 126 3.27 16.76 14.36
CA ASN A 126 3.47 16.26 15.74
C ASN A 126 2.22 15.75 16.48
N SER A 127 1.12 15.40 15.81
CA SER A 127 -0.07 14.88 16.54
C SER A 127 -0.26 13.38 16.32
N GLN A 128 0.00 12.59 17.37
CA GLN A 128 -0.44 11.20 17.50
C GLN A 128 -1.99 11.08 17.42
N LEU A 129 -2.46 10.02 16.74
CA LEU A 129 -3.72 9.28 16.99
C LEU A 129 -5.08 9.89 16.55
N SER A 130 -5.15 10.61 15.42
CA SER A 130 -6.40 10.76 14.62
C SER A 130 -6.13 11.16 13.16
N ASP A 131 -5.31 10.38 12.45
CA ASP A 131 -4.63 10.80 11.20
C ASP A 131 -5.53 10.92 9.96
N VAL A 132 -6.73 10.32 9.98
CA VAL A 132 -7.68 10.48 8.88
C VAL A 132 -8.41 11.81 9.04
N LYS A 133 -8.00 12.79 8.21
CA LYS A 133 -8.57 14.14 8.22
C LYS A 133 -9.62 14.34 7.12
N ALA A 134 -9.69 13.42 6.15
CA ALA A 134 -10.67 13.46 5.08
C ALA A 134 -11.05 12.04 4.60
N LYS A 135 -12.24 11.92 4.00
CA LYS A 135 -12.66 10.73 3.26
C LYS A 135 -12.65 11.01 1.77
N LEU A 136 -12.26 10.01 0.98
CA LEU A 136 -12.36 10.10 -0.48
C LEU A 136 -13.82 10.30 -0.88
N ALA A 137 -14.10 11.35 -1.67
CA ALA A 137 -15.45 11.60 -2.16
C ALA A 137 -15.81 10.57 -3.24
N ARG A 138 -17.03 10.05 -3.18
CA ARG A 138 -17.52 8.94 -4.01
C ARG A 138 -18.82 9.38 -4.67
N PHE A 139 -18.90 9.27 -5.99
CA PHE A 139 -20.03 9.77 -6.77
C PHE A 139 -20.73 8.64 -7.51
N SER A 140 -22.05 8.78 -7.70
CA SER A 140 -22.81 7.95 -8.64
C SER A 140 -22.47 8.32 -10.09
N TYR A 141 -22.98 7.53 -11.04
CA TYR A 141 -22.85 7.82 -12.47
C TYR A 141 -23.46 9.19 -12.84
N GLU A 142 -24.64 9.52 -12.33
CA GLU A 142 -25.33 10.79 -12.62
C GLU A 142 -24.57 11.99 -12.08
N GLN A 143 -24.02 11.89 -10.86
CA GLN A 143 -23.17 12.94 -10.30
C GLN A 143 -21.85 13.07 -11.08
N ALA A 144 -21.25 11.95 -11.47
CA ALA A 144 -20.03 11.94 -12.27
C ALA A 144 -20.21 12.61 -13.64
N LEU A 145 -21.38 12.46 -14.28
CA LEU A 145 -21.71 13.17 -15.52
C LEU A 145 -21.78 14.70 -15.34
N GLN A 146 -22.29 15.17 -14.20
CA GLN A 146 -22.31 16.60 -13.87
C GLN A 146 -20.91 17.13 -13.59
N LEU A 147 -20.09 16.35 -12.87
CA LEU A 147 -18.73 16.71 -12.48
C LEU A 147 -17.73 16.63 -13.65
N SER A 148 -17.93 15.70 -14.58
CA SER A 148 -17.07 15.44 -15.72
C SER A 148 -17.88 15.33 -17.01
N PRO A 149 -18.09 16.44 -17.74
CA PRO A 149 -18.84 16.43 -19.00
C PRO A 149 -18.24 15.50 -20.07
N ASN A 150 -16.96 15.14 -19.93
CA ASN A 150 -16.24 14.24 -20.84
C ASN A 150 -16.18 12.80 -20.34
N LEU A 151 -16.94 12.42 -19.30
CA LEU A 151 -16.94 11.07 -18.73
C LEU A 151 -17.02 9.97 -19.80
N LEU A 152 -17.91 10.11 -20.78
CA LEU A 152 -18.11 9.11 -21.84
C LEU A 152 -16.97 9.06 -22.86
N GLN A 153 -16.14 10.09 -22.92
CA GLN A 153 -14.97 10.15 -23.79
C GLN A 153 -13.71 9.63 -23.09
N TYR A 154 -13.61 9.83 -21.77
CA TYR A 154 -12.40 9.53 -21.03
C TYR A 154 -12.67 9.23 -19.55
N TYR A 155 -12.37 8.00 -19.15
CA TYR A 155 -12.42 7.49 -17.78
C TYR A 155 -11.32 6.43 -17.60
N ILE A 156 -10.98 6.16 -16.34
CA ILE A 156 -10.04 5.09 -15.97
C ILE A 156 -10.78 4.06 -15.12
N PHE A 157 -10.83 2.81 -15.55
CA PHE A 157 -11.39 1.72 -14.73
C PHE A 157 -10.37 1.26 -13.66
N LEU A 158 -10.67 1.47 -12.39
CA LEU A 158 -9.75 1.17 -11.29
C LEU A 158 -9.79 -0.31 -10.90
N GLY A 159 -10.97 -0.91 -10.95
CA GLY A 159 -11.19 -2.30 -10.57
C GLY A 159 -12.58 -2.51 -9.98
N ARG A 160 -12.73 -3.62 -9.25
CA ARG A 160 -13.95 -4.00 -8.55
C ARG A 160 -13.66 -4.32 -7.10
N GLU A 161 -14.62 -4.09 -6.22
CA GLU A 161 -14.55 -4.63 -4.88
C GLU A 161 -14.53 -6.17 -4.93
N GLN A 162 -13.67 -6.77 -4.10
CA GLN A 162 -13.69 -8.21 -3.92
C GLN A 162 -14.95 -8.57 -3.13
N ASN A 163 -15.70 -9.57 -3.59
CA ASN A 163 -16.86 -10.05 -2.85
C ASN A 163 -16.36 -10.67 -1.53
N GLU A 164 -16.91 -10.26 -0.39
CA GLU A 164 -16.83 -11.09 0.81
C GLU A 164 -17.46 -12.44 0.45
N VAL A 165 -16.66 -13.50 0.51
CA VAL A 165 -17.20 -14.86 0.45
C VAL A 165 -18.03 -15.00 1.70
N ASP A 166 -19.34 -15.04 1.54
CA ASP A 166 -20.28 -15.31 2.63
C ASP A 166 -19.92 -16.68 3.23
N THR A 167 -19.23 -16.69 4.39
CA THR A 167 -18.78 -17.92 5.07
C THR A 167 -19.93 -18.72 5.67
N THR A 168 -21.18 -18.42 5.31
CA THR A 168 -22.38 -19.13 5.75
C THR A 168 -22.92 -20.09 4.69
N SER A 169 -22.07 -20.90 4.06
CA SER A 169 -22.55 -22.09 3.34
C SER A 169 -21.52 -23.21 3.25
N GLY A 170 -21.01 -23.64 4.40
CA GLY A 170 -20.45 -24.98 4.53
C GLY A 170 -21.57 -26.01 4.43
N ARG A 171 -21.84 -26.53 3.23
CA ARG A 171 -22.45 -27.86 3.03
C ARG A 171 -22.10 -28.42 1.65
N ASN A 172 -21.15 -29.34 1.70
CA ASN A 172 -20.83 -30.44 0.78
C ASN A 172 -21.61 -30.49 -0.53
N HIS A 173 -20.90 -30.45 -1.65
CA HIS A 173 -21.22 -31.33 -2.76
C HIS A 173 -19.96 -31.99 -3.28
N LYS A 174 -19.98 -33.32 -3.21
CA LYS A 174 -19.06 -34.23 -3.89
C LYS A 174 -19.19 -34.00 -5.40
N GLU A 175 -18.03 -34.05 -6.05
CA GLU A 175 -17.86 -34.20 -7.48
C GLU A 175 -18.55 -35.50 -7.93
N ASP A 176 -19.31 -35.42 -9.03
CA ASP A 176 -19.49 -36.51 -9.98
C ASP A 176 -19.60 -35.88 -11.38
N ASP A 177 -18.89 -36.50 -12.31
CA ASP A 177 -18.75 -36.18 -13.73
C ASP A 177 -20.06 -36.33 -14.53
N ASP A 178 -20.02 -35.79 -15.75
CA ASP A 178 -20.95 -35.97 -16.89
C ASP A 178 -22.28 -35.17 -16.86
N ASP A 179 -22.42 -34.21 -17.79
CA ASP A 179 -23.34 -34.35 -18.94
C ASP A 179 -23.35 -33.07 -19.82
N TYR A 180 -23.20 -33.28 -21.13
CA TYR A 180 -23.24 -32.27 -22.18
C TYR A 180 -24.69 -32.06 -22.61
N HIS A 181 -25.17 -30.81 -22.54
CA HIS A 181 -26.50 -30.32 -22.96
C HIS A 181 -27.71 -30.62 -22.06
N ARG A 182 -28.17 -29.61 -21.29
CA ARG A 182 -29.56 -29.12 -21.37
C ARG A 182 -29.88 -27.87 -20.54
N HIS A 183 -30.62 -26.98 -21.20
CA HIS A 183 -31.64 -26.05 -20.67
C HIS A 183 -31.25 -24.69 -20.08
N HIS A 184 -31.50 -23.68 -20.91
CA HIS A 184 -32.02 -22.36 -20.52
C HIS A 184 -33.07 -22.44 -19.41
N ARG A 185 -33.05 -21.41 -18.53
CA ARG A 185 -33.88 -21.14 -17.33
C ARG A 185 -33.40 -21.79 -16.03
N HIS A 186 -32.46 -21.12 -15.37
CA HIS A 186 -32.55 -20.68 -13.97
C HIS A 186 -31.17 -20.16 -13.54
N GLN A 187 -30.94 -18.84 -13.63
CA GLN A 187 -29.81 -18.19 -12.96
C GLN A 187 -30.21 -16.78 -12.51
N GLN A 188 -31.13 -16.74 -11.54
CA GLN A 188 -31.10 -15.72 -10.51
C GLN A 188 -30.59 -16.39 -9.23
N ARG A 189 -29.29 -16.67 -9.19
CA ARG A 189 -28.55 -16.79 -7.92
C ARG A 189 -27.75 -15.51 -7.82
N GLY A 190 -28.17 -14.63 -6.93
CA GLY A 190 -27.57 -13.32 -6.69
C GLY A 190 -26.14 -13.48 -6.19
N TYR A 191 -25.18 -13.54 -7.11
CA TYR A 191 -23.87 -13.00 -6.84
C TYR A 191 -24.09 -11.50 -6.66
N HIS A 192 -23.97 -11.00 -5.43
CA HIS A 192 -23.72 -9.58 -5.25
C HIS A 192 -22.40 -9.29 -5.97
N HIS A 193 -22.51 -8.68 -7.14
CA HIS A 193 -21.37 -8.35 -7.97
C HIS A 193 -20.73 -7.11 -7.33
N GLY A 194 -19.51 -7.23 -6.78
CA GLY A 194 -18.81 -6.12 -6.13
C GLY A 194 -18.75 -4.86 -7.00
N ARG A 195 -18.85 -3.69 -6.36
CA ARG A 195 -18.97 -2.37 -7.02
C ARG A 195 -17.80 -2.14 -7.97
N SER A 196 -18.07 -1.59 -9.15
CA SER A 196 -17.02 -1.17 -10.10
C SER A 196 -16.57 0.24 -9.77
N TRP A 197 -15.26 0.49 -9.81
CA TRP A 197 -14.67 1.77 -9.47
C TRP A 197 -14.03 2.42 -10.69
N PHE A 198 -14.26 3.72 -10.86
CA PHE A 198 -13.77 4.52 -11.96
C PHE A 198 -13.13 5.81 -11.46
N ALA A 199 -12.09 6.29 -12.15
CA ALA A 199 -11.54 7.62 -11.93
C ALA A 199 -11.82 8.54 -13.13
N VAL A 200 -12.20 9.78 -12.83
CA VAL A 200 -12.54 10.79 -13.85
C VAL A 200 -11.97 12.16 -13.49
N GLU A 201 -11.70 12.97 -14.50
CA GLU A 201 -11.19 14.33 -14.32
C GLU A 201 -12.32 15.36 -14.36
N THR A 202 -12.27 16.35 -13.48
CA THR A 202 -13.12 17.54 -13.52
C THR A 202 -12.31 18.81 -13.74
N LYS A 203 -12.88 19.70 -14.56
CA LYS A 203 -12.38 21.07 -14.79
C LYS A 203 -13.23 22.14 -14.12
N LEU A 204 -14.21 21.75 -13.30
CA LEU A 204 -15.09 22.67 -12.59
C LEU A 204 -14.30 23.52 -11.58
N SER A 205 -14.74 24.77 -11.44
CA SER A 205 -14.25 25.69 -10.42
C SER A 205 -14.67 25.24 -9.01
N PRO A 206 -13.99 25.71 -7.95
CA PRO A 206 -14.38 25.39 -6.57
C PRO A 206 -15.84 25.74 -6.25
N THR A 207 -16.37 26.83 -6.81
CA THR A 207 -17.77 27.25 -6.61
C THR A 207 -18.75 26.28 -7.27
N GLU A 208 -18.46 25.82 -8.49
CA GLU A 208 -19.28 24.81 -9.18
C GLU A 208 -19.24 23.46 -8.46
N LEU A 209 -18.06 23.04 -7.96
CA LEU A 209 -17.93 21.82 -7.16
C LEU A 209 -18.77 21.88 -5.88
N HIS A 210 -18.71 23.01 -5.16
CA HIS A 210 -19.48 23.21 -3.93
C HIS A 210 -21.00 23.23 -4.18
N ALA A 211 -21.44 23.71 -5.35
CA ALA A 211 -22.85 23.70 -5.72
C ALA A 211 -23.39 22.28 -5.98
N ILE A 212 -22.54 21.36 -6.44
CA ILE A 212 -22.91 19.96 -6.68
C ILE A 212 -22.85 19.16 -5.38
N GLU A 213 -21.77 19.30 -4.62
CA GLU A 213 -21.54 18.58 -3.36
C GLU A 213 -21.00 19.55 -2.29
N PRO A 214 -21.85 20.09 -1.41
CA PRO A 214 -21.43 20.99 -0.35
C PRO A 214 -20.38 20.35 0.56
N GLY A 215 -19.33 21.10 0.88
CA GLY A 215 -18.23 20.63 1.74
C GLY A 215 -17.14 19.82 1.02
N ILE A 216 -17.29 19.56 -0.28
CA ILE A 216 -16.24 18.94 -1.09
C ILE A 216 -15.02 19.86 -1.22
N THR A 217 -13.82 19.29 -1.17
CA THR A 217 -12.58 20.03 -1.40
C THR A 217 -11.56 19.20 -2.16
N LYS A 218 -10.53 19.87 -2.69
CA LYS A 218 -9.37 19.21 -3.32
C LYS A 218 -8.35 18.88 -2.26
N LEU A 219 -7.90 17.63 -2.21
CA LEU A 219 -6.77 17.24 -1.36
C LEU A 219 -5.45 17.53 -2.09
N PRO A 220 -4.61 18.46 -1.61
CA PRO A 220 -3.37 18.79 -2.31
C PRO A 220 -2.34 17.68 -2.19
N PHE A 221 -1.57 17.45 -3.25
CA PHE A 221 -0.46 16.50 -3.28
C PHE A 221 0.90 17.23 -3.41
N PRO A 222 2.00 16.67 -2.87
CA PRO A 222 2.11 15.35 -2.24
C PRO A 222 1.69 15.29 -0.78
N LEU A 223 1.56 16.40 -0.06
CA LEU A 223 1.44 16.35 1.41
C LEU A 223 0.10 15.84 1.93
N GLY A 224 -0.98 15.92 1.15
CA GLY A 224 -2.32 15.58 1.61
C GLY A 224 -2.63 14.09 1.67
N PHE A 225 -1.89 13.19 0.99
CA PHE A 225 -2.28 11.78 0.92
C PHE A 225 -2.33 11.08 2.28
N SER A 226 -1.53 11.54 3.25
CA SER A 226 -1.53 11.02 4.63
C SER A 226 -2.82 11.30 5.38
N SER A 227 -3.69 12.18 4.85
CA SER A 227 -4.99 12.53 5.44
C SER A 227 -6.09 11.52 5.14
N LEU A 228 -5.83 10.53 4.27
CA LEU A 228 -6.80 9.51 3.87
C LEU A 228 -6.64 8.23 4.69
N MET A 229 -7.61 7.33 4.60
CA MET A 229 -7.40 5.94 4.97
C MET A 229 -6.43 5.28 3.99
N ARG A 230 -5.61 4.34 4.47
CA ARG A 230 -4.64 3.57 3.65
C ARG A 230 -5.26 2.99 2.38
N SER A 231 -6.41 2.34 2.51
CA SER A 231 -7.15 1.74 1.40
C SER A 231 -7.57 2.77 0.34
N GLU A 232 -8.06 3.94 0.77
CA GLU A 232 -8.42 5.04 -0.13
C GLU A 232 -7.19 5.67 -0.78
N ALA A 233 -6.10 5.85 -0.02
CA ALA A 233 -4.84 6.36 -0.54
C ALA A 233 -4.24 5.45 -1.63
N ALA A 234 -4.37 4.12 -1.48
CA ALA A 234 -3.96 3.15 -2.48
C ALA A 234 -4.81 3.21 -3.77
N ILE A 235 -6.13 3.45 -3.66
CA ILE A 235 -7.02 3.70 -4.80
C ILE A 235 -6.62 5.00 -5.52
N VAL A 236 -6.43 6.08 -4.76
CA VAL A 236 -5.99 7.38 -5.29
C VAL A 236 -4.62 7.27 -5.94
N CYS A 237 -3.70 6.47 -5.40
CA CYS A 237 -2.39 6.26 -5.98
C CYS A 237 -2.46 5.72 -7.41
N GLN A 238 -3.33 4.73 -7.66
CA GLN A 238 -3.61 4.22 -9.00
C GLN A 238 -4.25 5.30 -9.87
N ALA A 239 -5.34 5.92 -9.41
CA ALA A 239 -6.08 6.92 -10.18
C ALA A 239 -5.19 8.08 -10.62
N ARG A 240 -4.44 8.65 -9.68
CA ARG A 240 -3.54 9.79 -9.91
C ARG A 240 -2.41 9.43 -10.86
N SER A 241 -1.77 8.26 -10.70
CA SER A 241 -0.68 7.83 -11.59
C SER A 241 -1.17 7.67 -13.03
N MET A 242 -2.34 7.06 -13.21
CA MET A 242 -2.96 6.88 -14.53
C MET A 242 -3.33 8.22 -15.17
N MET A 243 -3.95 9.13 -14.42
CA MET A 243 -4.28 10.46 -14.92
C MET A 243 -3.04 11.28 -15.28
N ALA A 244 -2.01 11.24 -14.43
CA ALA A 244 -0.75 11.92 -14.69
C ALA A 244 -0.02 11.37 -15.92
N TRP A 245 -0.19 10.09 -16.25
CA TRP A 245 0.28 9.53 -17.51
C TRP A 245 -0.50 10.07 -18.70
N HIS A 246 -1.84 10.05 -18.65
CA HIS A 246 -2.65 10.56 -19.75
C HIS A 246 -2.46 12.04 -20.05
N ASP A 247 -2.28 12.86 -19.02
CA ASP A 247 -2.01 14.30 -19.14
C ASP A 247 -0.74 14.58 -19.97
N ARG A 248 0.32 13.81 -19.71
CA ARG A 248 1.65 14.02 -20.32
C ARG A 248 1.92 13.21 -21.58
N ASN A 249 1.04 12.26 -21.95
CA ASN A 249 1.26 11.33 -23.06
C ASN A 249 0.18 11.43 -24.14
N GLN A 250 -0.31 12.65 -24.42
CA GLN A 250 -1.38 12.87 -25.41
C GLN A 250 -0.94 12.60 -26.86
N PHE A 251 0.37 12.63 -27.15
CA PHE A 251 0.96 12.37 -28.45
C PHE A 251 1.79 11.08 -28.42
N CYS A 252 1.83 10.38 -29.55
CA CYS A 252 2.60 9.15 -29.73
C CYS A 252 4.11 9.46 -29.74
N SER A 253 4.87 8.87 -28.83
CA SER A 253 6.33 9.03 -28.77
C SER A 253 7.07 8.42 -29.97
N THR A 254 6.45 7.53 -30.74
CA THR A 254 7.06 6.93 -31.95
C THR A 254 7.02 7.86 -33.17
N CYS A 255 5.96 8.64 -33.36
CA CYS A 255 5.76 9.42 -34.59
C CYS A 255 5.19 10.84 -34.39
N GLY A 256 4.94 11.27 -33.15
CA GLY A 256 4.43 12.61 -32.83
C GLY A 256 2.93 12.84 -33.08
N SER A 257 2.22 11.89 -33.70
CA SER A 257 0.78 12.03 -33.97
C SER A 257 -0.05 11.93 -32.69
N ALA A 258 -1.24 12.55 -32.67
CA ALA A 258 -2.17 12.44 -31.54
C ALA A 258 -2.53 10.97 -31.24
N SER A 259 -2.80 10.68 -29.96
CA SER A 259 -3.22 9.35 -29.50
C SER A 259 -4.58 9.40 -28.82
N VAL A 260 -5.26 8.26 -28.76
CA VAL A 260 -6.58 8.09 -28.11
C VAL A 260 -6.49 7.03 -27.01
N ALA A 261 -7.20 7.24 -25.90
CA ALA A 261 -7.26 6.26 -24.81
C ALA A 261 -8.10 5.04 -25.22
N GLU A 262 -7.67 3.86 -24.81
CA GLU A 262 -8.33 2.57 -25.00
C GLU A 262 -8.19 1.71 -23.74
N GLU A 263 -8.80 0.53 -23.74
CA GLU A 263 -8.74 -0.44 -22.62
C GLU A 263 -9.08 0.22 -21.27
N ALA A 264 -10.18 0.98 -21.26
CA ALA A 264 -10.68 1.72 -20.09
C ALA A 264 -9.59 2.57 -19.38
N GLY A 265 -8.75 3.24 -20.18
CA GLY A 265 -7.69 4.12 -19.71
C GLY A 265 -6.34 3.44 -19.51
N TYR A 266 -6.16 2.15 -19.82
CA TYR A 266 -4.87 1.46 -19.64
C TYR A 266 -4.03 1.36 -20.91
N LYS A 267 -4.49 1.98 -21.99
CA LYS A 267 -3.77 2.03 -23.24
C LYS A 267 -3.99 3.35 -23.96
N ARG A 268 -2.99 3.77 -24.72
CA ARG A 268 -3.12 4.84 -25.70
C ARG A 268 -2.72 4.31 -27.07
N ARG A 269 -3.62 4.42 -28.05
CA ARG A 269 -3.36 4.05 -29.45
C ARG A 269 -3.06 5.28 -30.28
N CYS A 270 -2.04 5.19 -31.13
CA CYS A 270 -1.71 6.24 -32.09
C CYS A 270 -2.82 6.37 -33.15
N ARG A 271 -3.25 7.60 -33.49
CA ARG A 271 -4.23 7.84 -34.55
C ARG A 271 -3.67 7.69 -35.97
N ASN A 272 -2.35 7.60 -36.13
CA ASN A 272 -1.73 7.33 -37.41
C ASN A 272 -1.63 5.82 -37.65
N ASP A 273 -2.48 5.26 -38.51
CA ASP A 273 -2.54 3.82 -38.79
C ASP A 273 -1.23 3.27 -39.37
N ALA A 274 -0.42 4.12 -40.04
CA ALA A 274 0.89 3.72 -40.56
C ALA A 274 2.00 3.68 -39.47
N CYS A 275 1.73 4.16 -38.25
CA CYS A 275 2.70 4.20 -37.18
C CYS A 275 3.17 2.80 -36.78
N LYS A 276 4.48 2.63 -36.55
CA LYS A 276 5.08 1.36 -36.11
C LYS A 276 4.44 0.83 -34.82
N SER A 277 4.01 1.71 -33.91
CA SER A 277 3.33 1.32 -32.66
C SER A 277 2.00 0.59 -32.89
N ASN A 278 1.42 0.69 -34.09
CA ASN A 278 0.17 0.03 -34.48
C ASN A 278 0.38 -1.28 -35.27
N LYS A 279 1.62 -1.59 -35.70
CA LYS A 279 1.92 -2.70 -36.63
C LYS A 279 2.07 -4.08 -35.97
N GLY A 280 1.31 -4.35 -34.91
CA GLY A 280 1.37 -5.60 -34.14
C GLY A 280 2.55 -5.66 -33.16
N GLY A 281 2.33 -6.31 -32.01
CA GLY A 281 3.27 -6.36 -30.89
C GLY A 281 2.88 -5.44 -29.72
N ALA A 282 3.47 -5.69 -28.55
CA ALA A 282 3.27 -4.87 -27.35
C ALA A 282 4.39 -3.83 -27.24
N TYR A 283 4.10 -2.57 -27.61
CA TYR A 283 5.03 -1.46 -27.45
C TYR A 283 4.74 -0.69 -26.16
N ASN A 284 5.76 -0.46 -25.35
CA ASN A 284 5.65 0.28 -24.09
C ASN A 284 5.08 1.71 -24.27
N THR A 285 5.24 2.30 -25.46
CA THR A 285 4.69 3.61 -25.84
C THR A 285 3.17 3.69 -25.71
N CYS A 286 2.49 2.55 -25.73
CA CYS A 286 1.04 2.46 -25.64
C CYS A 286 0.55 2.27 -24.20
N TYR A 287 1.43 2.00 -23.24
CA TYR A 287 1.06 1.59 -21.88
C TYR A 287 1.52 2.60 -20.81
N PRO A 288 0.89 2.61 -19.62
CA PRO A 288 1.28 3.47 -18.51
C PRO A 288 2.74 3.28 -18.11
N ARG A 289 3.41 4.40 -17.85
CA ARG A 289 4.80 4.41 -17.39
C ARG A 289 4.85 4.18 -15.88
N LEU A 290 5.82 3.37 -15.45
CA LEU A 290 6.18 3.18 -14.05
C LEU A 290 7.69 3.33 -13.95
N ASP A 291 8.16 4.32 -13.20
CA ASP A 291 9.59 4.61 -13.05
C ASP A 291 10.11 3.95 -11.75
N PRO A 292 10.94 2.90 -11.82
CA PRO A 292 11.51 2.27 -10.64
C PRO A 292 12.55 3.19 -9.98
N THR A 293 12.45 3.33 -8.66
CA THR A 293 13.31 4.21 -7.85
C THR A 293 13.77 3.45 -6.63
N VAL A 294 15.06 3.26 -6.45
CA VAL A 294 15.61 2.67 -5.22
C VAL A 294 15.60 3.70 -4.10
N ILE A 295 15.33 3.26 -2.87
CA ILE A 295 15.42 4.07 -1.65
C ILE A 295 16.01 3.22 -0.55
N MET A 296 17.09 3.67 0.09
CA MET A 296 17.98 2.75 0.81
C MET A 296 18.45 3.27 2.17
N ALA A 297 18.20 2.50 3.23
CA ALA A 297 18.80 2.73 4.54
C ALA A 297 20.18 2.08 4.60
N ILE A 298 21.23 2.91 4.67
CA ILE A 298 22.62 2.46 4.65
C ILE A 298 23.23 2.55 6.05
N SER A 299 23.59 1.40 6.61
CA SER A 299 24.28 1.32 7.90
C SER A 299 25.77 1.57 7.73
N SER A 300 26.40 2.19 8.71
CA SER A 300 27.85 2.31 8.77
C SER A 300 28.54 0.93 8.89
N PRO A 301 29.84 0.81 8.59
CA PRO A 301 30.55 -0.48 8.66
C PRO A 301 30.46 -1.16 10.04
N ASP A 302 30.42 -0.37 11.12
CA ASP A 302 30.26 -0.83 12.51
C ASP A 302 28.79 -1.04 12.94
N ASN A 303 27.84 -0.81 12.04
CA ASN A 303 26.39 -0.96 12.23
C ASN A 303 25.81 -0.12 13.38
N LYS A 304 26.42 1.01 13.72
CA LYS A 304 25.96 1.90 14.82
C LYS A 304 25.32 3.19 14.33
N ARG A 305 25.54 3.55 13.07
CA ARG A 305 25.10 4.80 12.47
C ARG A 305 24.33 4.55 11.19
N LEU A 306 23.42 5.46 10.87
CA LEU A 306 22.62 5.47 9.65
C LEU A 306 23.04 6.67 8.79
N LEU A 307 23.25 6.45 7.49
CA LEU A 307 23.48 7.52 6.53
C LEU A 307 22.15 8.20 6.21
N LEU A 308 22.07 9.51 6.45
CA LEU A 308 20.92 10.32 6.06
C LEU A 308 21.41 11.57 5.30
N GLY A 309 20.59 12.02 4.36
CA GLY A 309 20.82 13.19 3.53
C GLY A 309 19.66 14.18 3.54
N ARG A 310 19.97 15.40 3.11
CA ARG A 310 19.00 16.48 2.85
C ARG A 310 19.11 16.89 1.39
N ASN A 311 18.03 16.71 0.65
CA ASN A 311 17.98 17.09 -0.76
C ASN A 311 17.99 18.62 -0.91
N LYS A 312 18.78 19.14 -1.84
CA LYS A 312 18.93 20.58 -2.10
C LYS A 312 17.67 21.22 -2.70
N ARG A 313 16.94 20.47 -3.54
CA ARG A 313 15.72 20.95 -4.23
C ARG A 313 14.49 20.92 -3.33
N ARG A 314 14.38 19.91 -2.46
CA ARG A 314 13.27 19.78 -1.50
C ARG A 314 13.67 20.42 -0.17
N HIS A 315 13.59 21.75 -0.09
CA HIS A 315 13.92 22.52 1.11
C HIS A 315 12.84 22.39 2.20
N ILE A 316 12.65 21.19 2.74
CA ILE A 316 11.85 20.98 3.96
C ILE A 316 12.81 21.19 5.14
N PRO A 317 12.62 22.24 5.96
CA PRO A 317 13.53 22.52 7.07
C PRO A 317 13.63 21.32 8.01
N ASN A 318 14.86 21.04 8.44
CA ASN A 318 15.19 20.06 9.48
C ASN A 318 14.84 18.59 9.19
N MET A 319 14.24 18.27 8.04
CA MET A 319 13.91 16.89 7.69
C MET A 319 15.07 16.20 6.99
N TRP A 320 15.53 15.10 7.57
CA TRP A 320 16.56 14.23 7.02
C TRP A 320 15.94 12.92 6.53
N SER A 321 16.43 12.37 5.42
CA SER A 321 15.89 11.14 4.86
C SER A 321 17.00 10.19 4.41
N VAL A 322 16.62 8.95 4.18
CA VAL A 322 17.46 8.00 3.45
C VAL A 322 17.61 8.46 1.99
N LEU A 323 18.68 8.04 1.34
CA LEU A 323 18.96 8.40 -0.06
C LEU A 323 18.01 7.64 -1.00
N ALA A 324 17.79 8.19 -2.20
CA ALA A 324 16.93 7.57 -3.20
C ALA A 324 17.21 8.11 -4.60
N GLY A 325 17.16 7.23 -5.60
CA GLY A 325 17.34 7.64 -6.98
C GLY A 325 16.78 6.65 -8.00
N PHE A 326 16.71 7.09 -9.26
CA PHE A 326 16.10 6.31 -10.33
C PHE A 326 17.02 5.16 -10.73
N MET A 327 16.44 4.01 -11.04
CA MET A 327 17.21 2.95 -11.69
C MET A 327 17.45 3.30 -13.16
N GLU A 328 18.65 3.00 -13.65
CA GLU A 328 19.00 3.17 -15.06
C GLU A 328 18.75 1.88 -15.87
N PRO A 329 18.56 1.98 -17.20
CA PRO A 329 18.41 0.82 -18.06
C PRO A 329 19.63 -0.11 -17.98
N GLY A 330 19.40 -1.36 -17.60
CA GLY A 330 20.43 -2.39 -17.50
C GLY A 330 20.94 -2.64 -16.08
N GLU A 331 20.50 -1.87 -15.09
CA GLU A 331 20.89 -2.06 -13.69
C GLU A 331 19.99 -3.06 -12.95
N SER A 332 20.61 -3.83 -12.06
CA SER A 332 19.90 -4.50 -10.96
C SER A 332 19.50 -3.50 -9.87
N ILE A 333 18.60 -3.91 -8.96
CA ILE A 333 18.23 -3.09 -7.79
C ILE A 333 19.46 -2.78 -6.95
N GLU A 334 20.32 -3.77 -6.72
CA GLU A 334 21.52 -3.65 -5.92
C GLU A 334 22.60 -2.78 -6.60
N GLU A 335 22.68 -2.78 -7.93
CA GLU A 335 23.58 -1.88 -8.68
C GLU A 335 23.14 -0.43 -8.52
N ALA A 336 21.86 -0.12 -8.72
CA ALA A 336 21.30 1.22 -8.50
C ALA A 336 21.46 1.67 -7.02
N CYS A 337 21.11 0.79 -6.07
CA CYS A 337 21.76 0.60 -4.76
C CYS A 337 23.05 1.39 -4.54
N ARG A 338 24.10 0.83 -5.12
CA ARG A 338 25.48 1.24 -4.88
C ARG A 338 25.83 2.50 -5.65
N ARG A 339 25.36 2.63 -6.89
CA ARG A 339 25.61 3.80 -7.74
C ARG A 339 25.07 5.06 -7.07
N GLU A 340 23.80 5.09 -6.70
CA GLU A 340 23.15 6.28 -6.12
C GLU A 340 23.85 6.76 -4.84
N VAL A 341 24.15 5.84 -3.92
CA VAL A 341 24.87 6.20 -2.68
C VAL A 341 26.26 6.73 -2.98
N PHE A 342 26.97 6.12 -3.93
CA PHE A 342 28.30 6.57 -4.33
C PHE A 342 28.30 7.91 -5.05
N GLU A 343 27.33 8.17 -5.93
CA GLU A 343 27.19 9.44 -6.64
C GLU A 343 26.92 10.59 -5.66
N GLU A 344 25.97 10.43 -4.75
CA GLU A 344 25.55 11.49 -3.83
C GLU A 344 26.51 11.72 -2.65
N THR A 345 27.23 10.67 -2.19
CA THR A 345 28.01 10.72 -0.93
C THR A 345 29.42 10.14 -0.99
N ARG A 346 29.81 9.50 -2.11
CA ARG A 346 31.07 8.75 -2.29
C ARG A 346 31.28 7.56 -1.34
N VAL A 347 30.28 7.20 -0.54
CA VAL A 347 30.31 6.03 0.32
C VAL A 347 30.13 4.76 -0.51
N ASN A 348 31.03 3.78 -0.33
CA ASN A 348 30.90 2.49 -1.00
C ASN A 348 29.97 1.56 -0.23
N VAL A 349 29.03 0.91 -0.92
CA VAL A 349 28.05 -0.02 -0.32
C VAL A 349 28.33 -1.46 -0.74
N GLY A 350 28.36 -2.35 0.25
CA GLY A 350 28.58 -3.78 0.08
C GLY A 350 27.29 -4.54 -0.17
N GLU A 351 26.82 -5.28 0.83
CA GLU A 351 25.56 -6.02 0.72
C GLU A 351 24.36 -5.06 0.59
N VAL A 352 23.39 -5.46 -0.23
CA VAL A 352 22.11 -4.78 -0.40
C VAL A 352 21.04 -5.85 -0.37
N SER A 353 20.01 -5.65 0.46
CA SER A 353 18.88 -6.56 0.60
C SER A 353 17.57 -5.80 0.40
N TYR A 354 16.67 -6.35 -0.40
CA TYR A 354 15.32 -5.83 -0.56
C TYR A 354 14.54 -5.91 0.76
N HIS A 355 13.77 -4.86 1.07
CA HIS A 355 12.88 -4.80 2.22
C HIS A 355 11.40 -4.83 1.81
N SER A 356 10.95 -3.79 1.11
CA SER A 356 9.56 -3.61 0.69
C SER A 356 9.48 -2.63 -0.47
N SER A 357 8.31 -2.48 -1.10
CA SER A 357 8.09 -1.47 -2.13
C SER A 357 6.85 -0.63 -1.84
N GLN A 358 6.81 0.61 -2.32
CA GLN A 358 5.68 1.51 -2.20
C GLN A 358 5.44 2.25 -3.52
N PRO A 359 4.25 2.13 -4.13
CA PRO A 359 3.86 3.02 -5.22
C PRO A 359 3.87 4.47 -4.74
N TRP A 360 4.45 5.37 -5.52
CA TRP A 360 4.54 6.77 -5.18
C TRP A 360 4.04 7.62 -6.35
N PRO A 361 2.83 8.19 -6.23
CA PRO A 361 2.15 8.78 -7.37
C PRO A 361 2.66 10.20 -7.64
N MET A 362 3.98 10.45 -7.60
CA MET A 362 4.63 11.74 -7.89
C MET A 362 5.66 11.66 -9.03
N PRO A 363 5.21 11.50 -10.28
CA PRO A 363 3.84 11.22 -10.69
C PRO A 363 3.52 9.72 -10.82
N SER A 364 4.52 8.87 -11.09
CA SER A 364 4.30 7.45 -11.40
C SER A 364 5.53 6.61 -11.07
N THR A 365 6.07 6.72 -9.85
CA THR A 365 7.27 5.98 -9.44
C THR A 365 6.92 4.76 -8.59
N LEU A 366 7.75 3.72 -8.64
CA LEU A 366 7.72 2.60 -7.71
C LEU A 366 8.96 2.71 -6.82
N MET A 367 8.75 3.07 -5.55
CA MET A 367 9.82 3.10 -4.57
C MET A 367 10.17 1.68 -4.15
N ILE A 368 11.43 1.29 -4.31
CA ILE A 368 11.96 -0.03 -3.98
C ILE A 368 12.90 0.16 -2.78
N GLY A 369 12.37 -0.17 -1.61
CA GLY A 369 13.05 -0.02 -0.33
C GLY A 369 14.10 -1.10 -0.11
N CYS A 370 15.34 -0.68 0.18
CA CYS A 370 16.47 -1.58 0.43
C CYS A 370 17.17 -1.25 1.74
N ILE A 371 17.81 -2.24 2.34
CA ILE A 371 18.74 -2.09 3.45
C ILE A 371 20.13 -2.45 2.95
N GLY A 372 21.14 -1.63 3.26
CA GLY A 372 22.51 -1.89 2.87
C GLY A 372 23.51 -1.60 3.98
N ARG A 373 24.74 -2.05 3.77
CA ARG A 373 25.87 -1.77 4.65
C ARG A 373 27.01 -1.13 3.88
N ALA A 374 27.48 0.01 4.38
CA ALA A 374 28.66 0.67 3.84
C ALA A 374 29.94 -0.12 4.16
N ILE A 375 30.91 -0.05 3.25
CA ILE A 375 32.24 -0.64 3.38
C ILE A 375 33.20 0.37 4.02
N ASP A 376 33.00 1.65 3.74
CA ASP A 376 33.71 2.79 4.31
C ASP A 376 32.74 3.82 4.89
N SER A 377 33.26 4.92 5.43
CA SER A 377 32.44 5.94 6.10
C SER A 377 32.81 7.38 5.75
N ASP A 378 33.76 7.58 4.84
CA ASP A 378 34.16 8.92 4.41
C ASP A 378 33.10 9.47 3.46
N ILE A 379 32.52 10.61 3.83
CA ILE A 379 31.47 11.26 3.03
C ILE A 379 32.09 12.42 2.26
N VAL A 380 31.87 12.44 0.95
CA VAL A 380 32.08 13.60 0.09
C VAL A 380 30.81 13.83 -0.69
N ILE A 381 30.12 14.94 -0.42
CA ILE A 381 28.81 15.20 -1.00
C ILE A 381 28.91 15.70 -2.44
N ASP A 382 27.96 15.29 -3.28
CA ASP A 382 27.65 16.03 -4.50
C ASP A 382 26.74 17.22 -4.16
N GLU A 383 27.33 18.41 -4.13
CA GLU A 383 26.63 19.66 -3.84
C GLU A 383 25.58 20.05 -4.91
N SER A 384 25.55 19.38 -6.06
CA SER A 384 24.52 19.60 -7.07
C SER A 384 23.17 19.00 -6.66
N GLU A 385 23.17 17.96 -5.82
CA GLU A 385 21.99 17.18 -5.44
C GLU A 385 21.63 17.31 -3.96
N LEU A 386 22.62 17.15 -3.07
CA LEU A 386 22.43 17.21 -1.62
C LEU A 386 22.90 18.56 -1.07
N ALA A 387 22.13 19.07 -0.10
CA ALA A 387 22.57 20.17 0.74
C ALA A 387 23.53 19.67 1.83
N GLU A 388 23.22 18.53 2.42
CA GLU A 388 23.99 17.92 3.50
C GLU A 388 23.82 16.39 3.50
N ALA A 389 24.84 15.65 3.94
CA ALA A 389 24.76 14.23 4.26
C ALA A 389 25.65 13.93 5.47
N ARG A 390 25.17 13.13 6.42
CA ARG A 390 25.97 12.72 7.58
C ARG A 390 25.52 11.38 8.14
N TRP A 391 26.42 10.79 8.93
CA TRP A 391 26.13 9.61 9.75
C TRP A 391 25.45 10.03 11.05
N PHE A 392 24.26 9.49 11.31
CA PHE A 392 23.51 9.70 12.56
C PHE A 392 23.65 8.49 13.47
N GLN A 393 23.96 8.71 14.75
CA GLN A 393 23.94 7.62 15.73
C GLN A 393 22.53 7.08 15.95
N THR A 394 22.45 5.81 16.36
CA THR A 394 21.18 5.17 16.74
C THR A 394 20.38 6.00 17.75
N SER A 395 21.05 6.64 18.72
CA SER A 395 20.42 7.52 19.71
C SER A 395 19.83 8.79 19.10
N GLU A 396 20.54 9.43 18.16
CA GLU A 396 20.05 10.62 17.45
C GLU A 396 18.81 10.29 16.62
N VAL A 397 18.84 9.18 15.87
CA VAL A 397 17.70 8.75 15.05
C VAL A 397 16.46 8.47 15.93
N LYS A 398 16.63 7.85 17.10
CA LYS A 398 15.54 7.66 18.07
C LYS A 398 14.99 8.99 18.58
N GLN A 399 15.85 9.95 18.93
CA GLN A 399 15.41 11.28 19.33
C GLN A 399 14.65 12.01 18.22
N MET A 400 15.02 11.83 16.95
CA MET A 400 14.29 12.40 15.81
C MET A 400 12.90 11.76 15.63
N LEU A 401 12.76 10.44 15.85
CA LEU A 401 11.46 9.76 15.85
C LEU A 401 10.55 10.25 16.97
N ASP A 402 11.12 10.41 18.17
CA ASP A 402 10.38 10.85 19.37
C ASP A 402 10.08 12.36 19.35
N GLY A 403 10.61 13.11 18.36
CA GLY A 403 10.49 14.57 18.29
C GLY A 403 11.27 15.30 19.39
N THR A 404 12.28 14.66 19.99
CA THR A 404 13.07 15.17 21.12
C THR A 404 14.51 15.56 20.74
N HIS A 405 14.88 15.51 19.46
CA HIS A 405 16.21 15.87 19.00
C HIS A 405 16.54 17.35 19.36
N PRO A 406 17.70 17.66 19.97
CA PRO A 406 18.03 19.01 20.47
C PRO A 406 17.96 20.12 19.41
N GLU A 407 18.32 19.78 18.16
CA GLU A 407 18.26 20.69 17.00
C GLU A 407 16.91 20.65 16.25
N CYS A 408 15.90 20.00 16.81
CA CYS A 408 14.58 19.80 16.19
C CYS A 408 14.67 19.14 14.80
N LEU A 409 15.64 18.22 14.62
CA LEU A 409 15.76 17.42 13.40
C LEU A 409 14.63 16.38 13.35
N THR A 410 14.07 16.19 12.16
CA THR A 410 12.92 15.31 11.92
C THR A 410 13.21 14.29 10.84
N LEU A 411 12.38 13.25 10.80
CA LEU A 411 12.40 12.21 9.79
C LEU A 411 11.13 12.31 8.91
N PRO A 412 11.08 11.59 7.77
CA PRO A 412 9.87 11.54 6.96
C PRO A 412 8.70 10.98 7.78
N PRO A 413 7.45 11.34 7.42
CA PRO A 413 6.28 10.92 8.17
C PRO A 413 6.09 9.40 8.14
N PRO A 414 5.35 8.81 9.10
CA PRO A 414 5.14 7.35 9.20
C PRO A 414 4.62 6.68 7.92
N GLN A 415 3.89 7.40 7.07
CA GLN A 415 3.35 6.90 5.81
C GLN A 415 4.41 6.78 4.69
N ALA A 416 5.60 7.36 4.86
CA ALA A 416 6.67 7.28 3.88
C ALA A 416 7.46 5.97 4.03
N ILE A 417 7.80 5.31 2.93
CA ILE A 417 8.66 4.11 2.94
C ILE A 417 10.04 4.39 3.58
N ALA A 418 10.55 5.61 3.44
CA ALA A 418 11.77 6.05 4.13
C ALA A 418 11.69 5.85 5.66
N HIS A 419 10.56 6.25 6.27
CA HIS A 419 10.32 6.06 7.70
C HIS A 419 10.31 4.56 8.06
N GLN A 420 9.67 3.73 7.24
CA GLN A 420 9.60 2.28 7.45
C GLN A 420 10.98 1.61 7.39
N LEU A 421 11.85 2.06 6.47
CA LEU A 421 13.24 1.58 6.39
C LEU A 421 14.05 1.99 7.62
N ILE A 422 13.85 3.20 8.13
CA ILE A 422 14.51 3.68 9.36
C ILE A 422 14.06 2.87 10.58
N LEU A 423 12.76 2.59 10.72
CA LEU A 423 12.25 1.73 11.80
C LEU A 423 12.82 0.32 11.71
N GLN A 424 12.89 -0.25 10.51
CA GLN A 424 13.50 -1.55 10.29
C GLN A 424 14.98 -1.56 10.69
N TRP A 425 15.74 -0.50 10.35
CA TRP A 425 17.14 -0.36 10.74
C TRP A 425 17.32 -0.29 12.28
N LEU A 426 16.43 0.40 12.98
CA LEU A 426 16.44 0.48 14.45
C LEU A 426 16.07 -0.85 15.15
N GLY A 427 15.61 -1.85 14.39
CA GLY A 427 15.06 -3.10 14.93
C GLY A 427 13.64 -2.96 15.50
N SER A 428 12.96 -1.84 15.24
CA SER A 428 11.60 -1.60 15.69
C SER A 428 10.59 -2.19 14.69
N SER A 429 9.73 -3.08 15.19
CA SER A 429 8.56 -3.58 14.47
C SER A 429 7.29 -2.89 14.96
N GLU A 430 7.13 -1.60 14.68
CA GLU A 430 5.83 -0.95 14.89
C GLU A 430 4.97 -1.07 13.63
N THR A 431 3.77 -1.61 13.82
CA THR A 431 2.73 -1.75 12.80
C THR A 431 2.02 -0.40 12.59
N PRO A 432 1.90 0.12 11.37
CA PRO A 432 1.06 1.29 11.13
C PRO A 432 -0.43 0.88 11.12
N GLY A 433 -1.05 1.00 12.29
CA GLY A 433 -2.47 1.30 12.54
C GLY A 433 -3.52 0.37 11.94
N ASP A 434 -4.03 -0.55 12.76
CA ASP A 434 -5.45 -0.91 12.84
C ASP A 434 -5.72 -1.42 14.26
N THR A 435 -6.06 -0.51 15.19
CA THR A 435 -6.59 -0.92 16.50
C THR A 435 -8.11 -1.11 16.34
N PRO A 436 -8.67 -2.28 16.67
CA PRO A 436 -10.11 -2.46 16.58
C PRO A 436 -10.83 -1.47 17.50
N LEU A 437 -11.94 -0.91 17.01
CA LEU A 437 -12.83 -0.04 17.75
C LEU A 437 -13.24 -0.71 19.06
N VAL A 438 -12.71 -0.22 20.18
CA VAL A 438 -13.27 -0.52 21.50
C VAL A 438 -14.65 0.12 21.54
N THR A 439 -15.68 -0.71 21.50
CA THR A 439 -17.07 -0.31 21.68
C THR A 439 -17.22 0.41 23.02
N SER A 440 -17.88 1.56 22.99
CA SER A 440 -18.15 2.42 24.14
C SER A 440 -19.15 1.77 25.11
N GLN A 441 -18.70 0.82 25.92
CA GLN A 441 -19.32 0.47 27.19
C GLN A 441 -18.18 0.21 28.18
N ASP A 442 -18.34 0.69 29.40
CA ASP A 442 -17.38 0.65 30.51
C ASP A 442 -16.33 1.79 30.58
N ARG A 443 -16.80 3.00 30.92
CA ARG A 443 -16.06 3.86 31.86
C ARG A 443 -16.82 3.96 33.18
N PRO A 444 -16.17 3.78 34.34
CA PRO A 444 -16.76 4.10 35.63
C PRO A 444 -16.92 5.62 35.78
N SER A 445 -18.07 6.03 36.31
CA SER A 445 -18.37 7.41 36.66
C SER A 445 -17.41 7.94 37.74
N MET A 446 -16.72 9.04 37.48
CA MET A 446 -16.13 9.86 38.53
C MET A 446 -16.81 11.23 38.56
N THR A 447 -17.41 11.50 39.72
CA THR A 447 -18.15 12.70 40.08
C THR A 447 -17.21 13.90 40.26
N SER A 448 -17.70 15.06 39.84
CA SER A 448 -17.07 16.36 40.06
C SER A 448 -17.36 16.84 41.47
N SER A 449 -16.34 17.29 42.20
CA SER A 449 -16.50 18.37 43.19
C SER A 449 -15.25 19.24 43.27
N ALA A 450 -15.41 20.45 42.76
CA ALA A 450 -15.00 21.74 43.31
C ALA A 450 -13.59 21.88 43.94
N LEU A 451 -12.82 22.88 43.49
CA LEU A 451 -12.80 24.19 44.15
C LEU A 451 -11.88 25.19 43.43
N SER A 452 -12.26 26.44 43.65
CA SER A 452 -11.86 27.69 43.03
C SER A 452 -10.58 28.31 43.61
N LYS A 453 -10.00 29.23 42.82
CA LYS A 453 -9.29 30.46 43.25
C LYS A 453 -8.02 30.29 44.09
N SER A 454 -6.89 30.76 43.58
CA SER A 454 -6.42 32.13 43.84
C SER A 454 -5.08 32.42 43.16
N SER A 455 -4.91 33.70 42.89
CA SER A 455 -3.80 34.46 42.32
C SER A 455 -2.42 34.21 42.96
N LEU A 456 -1.38 34.15 42.12
CA LEU A 456 -0.24 35.09 42.07
C LEU A 456 0.59 34.86 40.80
#